data_AF-A0A8J4X990-F1
#
_entry.id   AF-A0A8J4X990-F1
#
_cell.length_a   1.000
_cell.length_b   1.000
_cell.length_c   1.000
_cell.angle_alpha   90.00
_cell.angle_beta   90.00
_cell.angle_gamma   90.00
#
_symmetry.space_group_name_H-M   'P 1'
#
loop_
_entity.id
_entity.type
_entity.pdbx_description
1 polymer ?
#
loop_
_entity_poly.entity_id
_entity_poly.type
_entity_poly.pdbx_seq_one_letter_code
_entity_poly.pdbx_strand_id
1 'polypeptide(L)'
;YKVFESVAQKYDVMNDAMSLGIHRLWKDALLRAMNPQPGLRLLDAAGGTGDISFRFLNYTRSVRERQLRQRARTNQTPSWQDISGGYGSERTQLPESRAVVCDINKEMLKVGKERAERAGITTGLSWVAGDAEELPFDDDQFDIYSIAFGIRNVTHIEQALQEAFRVLKPGGRFMCLEFSKVSNPLLSRLYDAYSFQMIPVLGEVIAGDWKSYQYLVESIRKFPDQ
;
A
#
# COMPACT_ATOMS: atom_id res chain seq x y z
N TYR A 1 18.79 16.66 -4.95
CA TYR A 1 18.66 15.46 -5.79
C TYR A 1 19.41 14.27 -5.21
N LYS A 2 20.75 14.22 -5.20
CA LYS A 2 21.52 13.04 -4.70
C LYS A 2 21.24 12.62 -3.24
N VAL A 3 20.96 13.57 -2.34
CA VAL A 3 20.73 13.25 -0.92
C VAL A 3 19.40 12.51 -0.70
N PHE A 4 18.36 12.75 -1.51
CA PHE A 4 17.00 12.27 -1.23
C PHE A 4 16.64 10.99 -1.97
N GLU A 5 17.17 10.79 -3.19
CA GLU A 5 17.21 9.47 -3.81
C GLU A 5 17.91 8.47 -2.88
N SER A 6 18.94 8.94 -2.15
CA SER A 6 19.59 8.13 -1.12
C SER A 6 18.66 7.76 0.03
N VAL A 7 17.68 8.58 0.43
CA VAL A 7 16.78 8.26 1.55
C VAL A 7 15.81 7.16 1.14
N ALA A 8 15.12 7.28 0.00
CA ALA A 8 14.21 6.24 -0.47
C ALA A 8 14.95 4.93 -0.79
N GLN A 9 16.14 5.01 -1.41
CA GLN A 9 17.00 3.83 -1.61
C GLN A 9 17.45 3.22 -0.28
N LYS A 10 17.83 4.04 0.73
CA LYS A 10 18.16 3.54 2.07
C LYS A 10 16.97 2.84 2.72
N TYR A 11 15.75 3.37 2.59
CA TYR A 11 14.55 2.72 3.11
C TYR A 11 14.28 1.38 2.41
N ASP A 12 14.39 1.31 1.09
CA ASP A 12 14.19 0.07 0.35
C ASP A 12 15.28 -0.96 0.70
N VAL A 13 16.55 -0.54 0.77
CA VAL A 13 17.67 -1.40 1.19
C VAL A 13 17.50 -1.87 2.62
N MET A 14 17.09 -0.99 3.54
CA MET A 14 16.82 -1.33 4.94
C MET A 14 15.68 -2.35 5.04
N ASN A 15 14.58 -2.16 4.30
CA ASN A 15 13.48 -3.11 4.27
C ASN A 15 13.89 -4.46 3.65
N ASP A 16 14.63 -4.45 2.54
CA ASP A 16 15.16 -5.66 1.90
C ASP A 16 16.09 -6.41 2.86
N ALA A 17 16.98 -5.71 3.57
CA ALA A 17 17.89 -6.32 4.54
C ALA A 17 17.17 -6.84 5.79
N MET A 18 16.24 -6.06 6.36
CA MET A 18 15.53 -6.45 7.60
C MET A 18 14.59 -7.64 7.41
N SER A 19 14.01 -7.78 6.22
CA SER A 19 13.07 -8.86 5.92
C SER A 19 13.66 -9.94 5.02
N LEU A 20 14.93 -9.83 4.61
CA LEU A 20 15.52 -10.68 3.56
C LEU A 20 14.64 -10.74 2.29
N GLY A 21 14.02 -9.60 1.94
CA GLY A 21 13.08 -9.46 0.82
C GLY A 21 11.67 -10.03 1.03
N ILE A 22 11.38 -10.70 2.16
CA ILE A 22 10.09 -11.34 2.44
C ILE A 22 8.95 -10.32 2.50
N HIS A 23 9.22 -9.06 2.83
CA HIS A 23 8.20 -8.01 2.87
C HIS A 23 7.44 -7.86 1.54
N ARG A 24 8.04 -8.23 0.40
CA ARG A 24 7.36 -8.24 -0.90
C ARG A 24 6.20 -9.26 -0.92
N LEU A 25 6.41 -10.43 -0.32
CA LEU A 25 5.38 -11.46 -0.17
C LEU A 25 4.30 -11.01 0.83
N TRP A 26 4.66 -10.29 1.88
CA TRP A 26 3.68 -9.72 2.81
C TRP A 26 2.80 -8.66 2.15
N LYS A 27 3.37 -7.81 1.29
CA LYS A 27 2.59 -6.85 0.49
C LYS A 27 1.66 -7.56 -0.51
N ASP A 28 2.09 -8.68 -1.08
CA ASP A 28 1.21 -9.52 -1.91
C ASP A 28 0.09 -10.18 -1.08
N ALA A 29 0.40 -10.65 0.12
CA ALA A 29 -0.60 -11.17 1.05
C ALA A 29 -1.61 -10.10 1.48
N LEU A 30 -1.14 -8.86 1.74
CA LEU A 30 -1.99 -7.71 2.02
C LEU A 30 -2.96 -7.46 0.86
N LEU A 31 -2.48 -7.48 -0.37
CA LEU A 31 -3.32 -7.30 -1.56
C LEU A 31 -4.36 -8.41 -1.70
N ARG A 32 -4.00 -9.67 -1.39
CA ARG A 32 -4.95 -10.79 -1.38
C ARG A 32 -6.01 -10.63 -0.30
N ALA A 33 -5.60 -10.27 0.91
CA ALA A 33 -6.53 -9.99 2.01
C ALA A 33 -7.45 -8.80 1.70
N MET A 34 -6.92 -7.79 1.00
CA MET A 34 -7.68 -6.64 0.50
C MET A 34 -8.76 -7.06 -0.51
N ASN A 35 -8.50 -8.11 -1.31
CA ASN A 35 -9.40 -8.63 -2.35
C ASN A 35 -10.11 -7.53 -3.18
N PRO A 36 -9.36 -6.58 -3.77
CA PRO A 36 -9.96 -5.38 -4.32
C PRO A 36 -10.74 -5.66 -5.61
N GLN A 37 -11.96 -5.11 -5.67
CA GLN A 37 -12.82 -5.20 -6.86
C GLN A 37 -12.61 -3.98 -7.79
N PRO A 38 -12.92 -4.11 -9.10
CA PRO A 38 -12.93 -2.96 -10.00
C PRO A 38 -13.89 -1.86 -9.52
N GLY A 39 -13.43 -0.61 -9.57
CA GLY A 39 -14.21 0.57 -9.17
C GLY A 39 -13.97 1.08 -7.75
N LEU A 40 -13.25 0.32 -6.92
CA LEU A 40 -12.93 0.74 -5.55
C LEU A 40 -11.93 1.91 -5.52
N ARG A 41 -12.06 2.73 -4.48
CA ARG A 41 -11.17 3.84 -4.15
C ARG A 41 -10.28 3.47 -2.96
N LEU A 42 -8.97 3.48 -3.19
CA LEU A 42 -7.94 3.24 -2.20
C LEU A 42 -7.32 4.56 -1.73
N LEU A 43 -7.17 4.74 -0.42
CA LEU A 43 -6.22 5.67 0.18
C LEU A 43 -5.03 4.88 0.73
N ASP A 44 -3.83 5.20 0.27
CA ASP A 44 -2.56 4.60 0.69
C ASP A 44 -1.75 5.62 1.48
N ALA A 45 -1.90 5.60 2.81
CA ALA A 45 -1.30 6.54 3.73
C ALA A 45 0.13 6.12 4.12
N ALA A 46 1.02 7.10 4.28
CA ALA A 46 2.46 6.90 4.41
C ALA A 46 3.04 6.00 3.29
N GLY A 47 2.39 6.05 2.11
CA GLY A 47 2.66 5.18 0.97
C GLY A 47 3.57 5.81 -0.07
N GLY A 48 4.41 6.79 0.28
CA GLY A 48 4.99 7.75 -0.66
C GLY A 48 5.71 7.19 -1.89
N THR A 49 6.22 5.95 -1.88
CA THR A 49 6.81 5.30 -3.06
C THR A 49 5.80 4.62 -4.00
N GLY A 50 4.56 4.43 -3.55
CA GLY A 50 3.42 3.94 -4.32
C GLY A 50 3.32 2.43 -4.50
N ASP A 51 4.15 1.61 -3.85
CA ASP A 51 4.19 0.14 -4.10
C ASP A 51 2.83 -0.56 -3.90
N ILE A 52 2.10 -0.26 -2.82
CA ILE A 52 0.76 -0.83 -2.58
C ILE A 52 -0.24 -0.30 -3.62
N SER A 53 -0.25 1.01 -3.85
CA SER A 53 -1.12 1.63 -4.87
C SER A 53 -0.90 1.07 -6.27
N PHE A 54 0.34 0.79 -6.68
CA PHE A 54 0.64 0.20 -7.98
C PHE A 54 0.11 -1.24 -8.07
N ARG A 55 0.32 -2.04 -7.01
CA ARG A 55 -0.20 -3.41 -6.92
C ARG A 55 -1.73 -3.43 -7.00
N PHE A 56 -2.39 -2.52 -6.28
CA PHE A 56 -3.84 -2.34 -6.31
C PHE A 56 -4.38 -2.02 -7.71
N LEU A 57 -3.80 -1.03 -8.39
CA LEU A 57 -4.25 -0.63 -9.73
C LEU A 57 -4.00 -1.74 -10.76
N ASN A 58 -2.83 -2.38 -10.73
CA ASN A 58 -2.52 -3.48 -11.65
C ASN A 58 -3.46 -4.67 -11.43
N TYR A 59 -3.73 -5.02 -10.17
CA TYR A 59 -4.66 -6.10 -9.85
C TYR A 59 -6.07 -5.81 -10.34
N THR A 60 -6.62 -4.65 -9.98
CA THR A 60 -8.00 -4.26 -10.33
C THR A 60 -8.20 -4.12 -11.84
N ARG A 61 -7.21 -3.59 -12.57
CA ARG A 61 -7.20 -3.59 -14.04
C ARG A 61 -7.25 -4.99 -14.62
N SER A 62 -6.42 -5.91 -14.10
CA SER A 62 -6.40 -7.30 -14.57
C SER A 62 -7.74 -8.02 -14.32
N VAL A 63 -8.38 -7.76 -13.17
CA VAL A 63 -9.71 -8.33 -12.83
C VAL A 63 -10.77 -7.76 -13.77
N ARG A 64 -10.77 -6.44 -13.98
CA ARG A 64 -11.69 -5.75 -14.89
C ARG A 64 -11.58 -6.30 -16.31
N GLU A 65 -10.37 -6.45 -16.84
CA GLU A 65 -10.14 -7.02 -18.17
C GLU A 65 -10.66 -8.46 -18.29
N ARG A 66 -10.44 -9.30 -17.27
CA ARG A 66 -10.98 -10.67 -17.25
C ARG A 66 -12.50 -10.67 -17.28
N GLN A 67 -13.14 -9.83 -16.47
CA GLN A 67 -14.60 -9.71 -16.44
C GLN A 67 -15.17 -9.20 -17.77
N LEU A 68 -14.54 -8.19 -18.38
CA LEU A 68 -14.95 -7.69 -19.70
C LEU A 68 -14.79 -8.74 -20.79
N ARG A 69 -13.68 -9.50 -20.81
CA ARG A 69 -13.46 -10.59 -21.77
C ARG A 69 -14.48 -11.73 -21.59
N GLN A 70 -14.81 -12.08 -20.35
CA GLN A 70 -15.85 -13.08 -20.07
C GLN A 70 -17.22 -12.61 -20.57
N ARG A 71 -17.63 -11.38 -20.24
CA ARG A 71 -18.90 -10.80 -20.74
C ARG A 71 -18.96 -10.74 -22.26
N ALA A 72 -17.87 -10.35 -22.92
CA ALA A 72 -17.80 -10.34 -24.38
C ALA A 72 -17.97 -11.73 -25.00
N ARG A 73 -17.45 -12.79 -24.35
CA ARG A 73 -17.67 -14.17 -24.77
C ARG A 73 -19.11 -14.62 -24.55
N THR A 74 -19.70 -14.30 -23.40
CA THR A 74 -21.10 -14.64 -23.10
C THR A 74 -22.07 -13.95 -24.06
N ASN A 75 -21.82 -12.68 -24.41
CA ASN A 75 -22.65 -11.93 -25.37
C ASN A 75 -22.53 -12.42 -26.83
N GLN A 76 -21.59 -13.32 -27.17
CA GLN A 76 -21.57 -13.95 -28.49
C GLN A 76 -22.62 -15.06 -28.64
N THR A 77 -23.28 -15.48 -27.55
CA THR A 77 -24.46 -16.35 -27.57
C THR A 77 -25.63 -15.58 -26.94
N PRO A 78 -26.25 -14.64 -27.67
CA PRO A 78 -27.31 -13.80 -27.11
C PRO A 78 -28.51 -14.66 -26.68
N SER A 79 -29.02 -14.41 -25.48
CA SER A 79 -30.30 -14.98 -25.02
C SER A 79 -31.45 -14.39 -25.84
N TRP A 80 -32.56 -15.13 -25.97
CA TRP A 80 -33.79 -14.59 -26.58
C TRP A 80 -34.25 -13.28 -25.92
N GLN A 81 -33.97 -13.11 -24.62
CA GLN A 81 -34.23 -11.88 -23.89
C GLN A 81 -33.39 -10.70 -24.41
N ASP A 82 -32.10 -10.92 -24.71
CA ASP A 82 -31.18 -9.91 -25.26
C ASP A 82 -31.55 -9.50 -26.70
N ILE A 83 -32.16 -10.41 -27.46
CA ILE A 83 -32.64 -10.17 -28.83
C ILE A 83 -33.95 -9.39 -28.81
N SER A 84 -34.82 -9.66 -27.83
CA SER A 84 -36.15 -9.04 -27.70
C SER A 84 -36.15 -7.66 -27.04
N GLY A 85 -35.13 -7.35 -26.22
CA GLY A 85 -34.90 -6.01 -25.68
C GLY A 85 -34.16 -5.16 -26.71
N GLY A 86 -34.86 -4.24 -27.37
CA GLY A 86 -34.32 -3.43 -28.48
C GLY A 86 -32.93 -2.84 -28.25
N TYR A 87 -32.18 -2.65 -29.34
CA TYR A 87 -30.82 -2.09 -29.44
C TYR A 87 -30.63 -0.81 -28.59
N GLY A 88 -30.41 -1.00 -27.31
CA GLY A 88 -30.15 0.02 -26.32
C GLY A 88 -29.18 -0.54 -25.29
N SER A 89 -28.10 -1.20 -25.73
CA SER A 89 -27.05 -1.60 -24.82
C SER A 89 -26.25 -0.35 -24.45
N GLU A 90 -26.64 0.32 -23.37
CA GLU A 90 -25.65 1.03 -22.57
C GLU A 90 -24.60 -0.02 -22.19
N ARG A 91 -23.44 -0.01 -22.88
CA ARG A 91 -22.28 -0.75 -22.42
C ARG A 91 -21.99 -0.22 -21.02
N THR A 92 -22.45 -0.92 -20.00
CA THR A 92 -22.13 -0.59 -18.60
C THR A 92 -20.63 -0.81 -18.46
N GLN A 93 -19.85 0.23 -18.72
CA GLN A 93 -18.41 0.21 -18.56
C GLN A 93 -18.16 -0.08 -17.09
N LEU A 94 -17.49 -1.19 -16.78
CA LEU A 94 -17.09 -1.47 -15.41
C LEU A 94 -16.32 -0.25 -14.89
N PRO A 95 -16.64 0.27 -13.69
CA PRO A 95 -15.99 1.47 -13.16
C PRO A 95 -14.49 1.28 -13.01
N GLU A 96 -13.73 2.36 -13.19
CA GLU A 96 -12.27 2.34 -12.98
C GLU A 96 -11.95 2.50 -11.50
N SER A 97 -11.03 1.67 -10.99
CA SER A 97 -10.49 1.85 -9.65
C SER A 97 -9.57 3.07 -9.59
N ARG A 98 -9.51 3.71 -8.43
CA ARG A 98 -8.63 4.85 -8.16
C ARG A 98 -7.83 4.63 -6.89
N ALA A 99 -6.59 5.06 -6.88
CA ALA A 99 -5.72 5.06 -5.72
C ALA A 99 -5.19 6.47 -5.46
N VAL A 100 -5.22 6.89 -4.20
CA VAL A 100 -4.62 8.14 -3.73
C VAL A 100 -3.47 7.77 -2.80
N VAL A 101 -2.27 8.17 -3.15
CA VAL A 101 -1.10 8.06 -2.26
C VAL A 101 -1.02 9.33 -1.44
N CYS A 102 -1.04 9.20 -0.11
CA CYS A 102 -0.87 10.29 0.83
C CYS A 102 0.40 10.08 1.66
N ASP A 103 1.29 11.06 1.70
CA ASP A 103 2.50 11.00 2.51
C ASP A 103 2.91 12.41 2.97
N ILE A 104 3.34 12.54 4.22
CA ILE A 104 3.82 13.82 4.76
C ILE A 104 5.13 14.25 4.07
N ASN A 105 5.91 13.28 3.59
CA ASN A 105 7.19 13.51 2.94
C ASN A 105 7.04 13.71 1.43
N LYS A 106 7.12 14.98 1.00
CA LYS A 106 7.05 15.39 -0.41
C LYS A 106 8.13 14.75 -1.29
N GLU A 107 9.30 14.44 -0.75
CA GLU A 107 10.38 13.80 -1.51
C GLU A 107 10.05 12.33 -1.81
N MET A 108 9.40 11.64 -0.87
CA MET A 108 8.93 10.27 -1.10
C MET A 108 7.89 10.25 -2.22
N LEU A 109 6.91 11.17 -2.18
CA LEU A 109 5.91 11.33 -3.25
C LEU A 109 6.56 11.60 -4.61
N LYS A 110 7.63 12.38 -4.65
CA LYS A 110 8.38 12.64 -5.89
C LYS A 110 9.00 11.36 -6.44
N VAL A 111 9.66 10.57 -5.60
CA VAL A 111 10.21 9.25 -5.99
C VAL A 111 9.09 8.32 -6.47
N GLY A 112 7.94 8.32 -5.79
CA GLY A 112 6.76 7.57 -6.20
C GLY A 112 6.24 7.97 -7.58
N LYS A 113 6.15 9.27 -7.87
CA LYS A 113 5.76 9.78 -9.19
C LYS A 113 6.71 9.31 -10.29
N GLU A 114 8.02 9.42 -10.08
CA GLU A 114 9.05 8.94 -11.03
C GLU A 114 8.98 7.41 -11.23
N ARG A 115 8.58 6.64 -10.20
CA ARG A 115 8.33 5.19 -10.32
C ARG A 115 7.07 4.91 -11.13
N ALA A 116 5.99 5.65 -10.92
CA ALA A 116 4.75 5.51 -11.66
C ALA A 116 4.94 5.80 -13.16
N GLU A 117 5.69 6.85 -13.50
CA GLU A 117 6.06 7.20 -14.87
C GLU A 117 6.83 6.06 -15.54
N ARG A 118 7.87 5.53 -14.88
CA ARG A 118 8.65 4.40 -15.38
C ARG A 118 7.83 3.11 -15.52
N ALA A 119 6.84 2.91 -14.67
CA ALA A 119 5.92 1.78 -14.73
C ALA A 119 4.78 1.98 -15.75
N GLY A 120 4.70 3.14 -16.42
CA GLY A 120 3.64 3.45 -17.39
C GLY A 120 2.25 3.64 -16.74
N ILE A 121 2.18 3.95 -15.44
CA ILE A 121 0.91 4.17 -14.73
C ILE A 121 0.50 5.64 -14.93
N THR A 122 -0.35 5.88 -15.92
CA THR A 122 -0.78 7.25 -16.31
C THR A 122 -2.16 7.65 -15.79
N THR A 123 -3.00 6.68 -15.40
CA THR A 123 -4.38 6.93 -14.95
C THR A 123 -4.67 6.24 -13.61
N GLY A 124 -5.73 6.70 -12.94
CA GLY A 124 -6.25 6.06 -11.72
C GLY A 124 -5.38 6.26 -10.48
N LEU A 125 -4.33 7.08 -10.55
CA LEU A 125 -3.42 7.37 -9.44
C LEU A 125 -3.39 8.86 -9.15
N SER A 126 -3.41 9.24 -7.88
CA SER A 126 -3.27 10.62 -7.42
C SER A 126 -2.30 10.68 -6.24
N TRP A 127 -1.64 11.82 -6.08
CA TRP A 127 -0.58 12.02 -5.08
C TRP A 127 -0.90 13.25 -4.26
N VAL A 128 -0.94 13.10 -2.94
CA VAL A 128 -1.31 14.15 -1.99
C VAL A 128 -0.24 14.21 -0.91
N ALA A 129 0.22 15.42 -0.59
CA ALA A 129 1.03 15.64 0.59
C ALA A 129 0.10 15.93 1.77
N GLY A 130 0.17 15.12 2.82
CA GLY A 130 -0.72 15.23 3.97
C GLY A 130 -0.21 14.45 5.17
N ASP A 131 -0.63 14.88 6.35
CA ASP A 131 -0.38 14.16 7.60
C ASP A 131 -1.42 13.05 7.76
N ALA A 132 -1.00 11.88 8.23
CA ALA A 132 -1.93 10.80 8.53
C ALA A 132 -2.80 11.10 9.77
N GLU A 133 -2.35 12.03 10.63
CA GLU A 133 -3.09 12.51 11.81
C GLU A 133 -4.12 13.62 11.48
N GLU A 134 -4.02 14.23 10.29
CA GLU A 134 -4.93 15.26 9.79
C GLU A 134 -5.02 15.17 8.26
N LEU A 135 -5.86 14.25 7.79
CA LEU A 135 -5.96 13.92 6.38
C LEU A 135 -6.73 15.00 5.61
N PRO A 136 -6.20 15.49 4.47
CA PRO A 136 -6.84 16.53 3.65
C PRO A 136 -7.94 15.96 2.74
N PHE A 137 -8.82 15.12 3.29
CA PHE A 137 -9.93 14.48 2.60
C PHE A 137 -11.21 14.66 3.40
N ASP A 138 -12.34 14.73 2.70
CA ASP A 138 -13.65 14.71 3.36
C ASP A 138 -13.95 13.30 3.90
N ASP A 139 -14.99 13.23 4.72
CA ASP A 139 -15.51 11.99 5.29
C ASP A 139 -16.03 11.05 4.19
N ASP A 140 -16.03 9.74 4.45
CA ASP A 140 -16.67 8.72 3.61
C ASP A 140 -16.24 8.72 2.12
N GLN A 141 -14.98 9.05 1.80
CA GLN A 141 -14.51 9.10 0.41
C GLN A 141 -13.93 7.79 -0.12
N PHE A 142 -13.39 6.94 0.77
CA PHE A 142 -12.60 5.77 0.39
C PHE A 142 -13.27 4.45 0.76
N ASP A 143 -13.10 3.44 -0.09
CA ASP A 143 -13.57 2.08 0.17
C ASP A 143 -12.54 1.30 0.98
N ILE A 144 -11.26 1.59 0.79
CA ILE A 144 -10.13 0.94 1.45
C ILE A 144 -9.12 2.00 1.89
N TYR A 145 -8.64 1.87 3.12
CA TYR A 145 -7.50 2.60 3.67
C TYR A 145 -6.37 1.60 3.89
N SER A 146 -5.18 1.85 3.33
CA SER A 146 -3.98 1.08 3.63
C SER A 146 -2.89 1.94 4.26
N ILE A 147 -2.18 1.36 5.20
CA ILE A 147 -0.92 1.89 5.72
C ILE A 147 0.05 0.73 5.91
N ALA A 148 1.17 0.75 5.20
CA ALA A 148 2.12 -0.35 5.16
C ALA A 148 3.51 0.13 5.62
N PHE A 149 3.98 -0.39 6.75
CA PHE A 149 5.25 -0.02 7.39
C PHE A 149 5.37 1.48 7.68
N GLY A 150 4.25 2.17 7.88
CA GLY A 150 4.21 3.61 8.13
C GLY A 150 3.67 3.98 9.51
N ILE A 151 2.70 3.22 10.04
CA ILE A 151 1.93 3.63 11.22
C ILE A 151 2.80 3.74 12.48
N ARG A 152 3.88 2.96 12.60
CA ARG A 152 4.82 3.07 13.73
C ARG A 152 5.59 4.39 13.82
N ASN A 153 5.60 5.18 12.74
CA ASN A 153 6.28 6.48 12.68
C ASN A 153 5.31 7.65 12.87
N VAL A 154 4.02 7.37 13.05
CA VAL A 154 3.02 8.38 13.39
C VAL A 154 3.18 8.77 14.85
N THR A 155 3.04 10.05 15.16
CA THR A 155 3.22 10.58 16.52
C THR A 155 2.07 10.16 17.42
N HIS A 156 0.84 10.30 16.93
CA HIS A 156 -0.39 9.91 17.62
C HIS A 156 -1.17 8.89 16.79
N ILE A 157 -0.92 7.61 17.07
CA ILE A 157 -1.53 6.50 16.34
C ILE A 157 -3.05 6.55 16.44
N GLU A 158 -3.60 6.89 17.61
CA GLU A 158 -5.04 6.99 17.84
C GLU A 158 -5.70 8.04 16.94
N GLN A 159 -5.04 9.19 16.74
CA GLN A 159 -5.55 10.25 15.86
C GLN A 159 -5.54 9.78 14.40
N ALA A 160 -4.46 9.15 13.95
CA ALA A 160 -4.41 8.56 12.61
C ALA A 160 -5.44 7.45 12.39
N LEU A 161 -5.77 6.66 13.43
CA LEU A 161 -6.84 5.67 13.36
C LEU A 161 -8.23 6.33 13.28
N GLN A 162 -8.45 7.44 14.00
CA GLN A 162 -9.68 8.22 13.90
C GLN A 162 -9.84 8.83 12.50
N GLU A 163 -8.77 9.40 11.95
CA GLU A 163 -8.74 9.92 10.58
C GLU A 163 -8.98 8.83 9.54
N ALA A 164 -8.33 7.66 9.70
CA ALA A 164 -8.56 6.52 8.83
C ALA A 164 -10.03 6.05 8.88
N PHE A 165 -10.66 6.06 10.06
CA PHE A 165 -12.08 5.75 10.21
C PHE A 165 -12.96 6.81 9.54
N ARG A 166 -12.67 8.11 9.75
CA ARG A 166 -13.44 9.24 9.22
C ARG A 166 -13.52 9.23 7.68
N VAL A 167 -12.39 9.00 7.02
CA VAL A 167 -12.32 9.05 5.54
C VAL A 167 -12.84 7.78 4.86
N LEU A 168 -13.02 6.69 5.61
CA LEU A 168 -13.58 5.44 5.11
C LEU A 168 -15.09 5.52 5.06
N LYS A 169 -15.68 5.10 3.94
CA LYS A 169 -17.13 4.90 3.83
C LYS A 169 -17.65 3.91 4.87
N PRO A 170 -18.96 3.91 5.18
CA PRO A 170 -19.57 2.82 5.93
C PRO A 170 -19.33 1.47 5.24
N GLY A 171 -18.79 0.50 5.97
CA GLY A 171 -18.37 -0.81 5.43
C GLY A 171 -17.00 -0.81 4.72
N GLY A 172 -16.32 0.35 4.69
CA GLY A 172 -14.95 0.49 4.24
C GLY A 172 -13.98 -0.29 5.11
N ARG A 173 -12.82 -0.62 4.55
CA ARG A 173 -11.84 -1.51 5.19
C ARG A 173 -10.54 -0.80 5.51
N PHE A 174 -10.15 -0.83 6.77
CA PHE A 174 -8.81 -0.46 7.22
C PHE A 174 -7.85 -1.64 7.10
N MET A 175 -6.71 -1.43 6.44
CA MET A 175 -5.70 -2.44 6.16
C MET A 175 -4.33 -1.95 6.68
N CYS A 176 -3.89 -2.48 7.82
CA CYS A 176 -2.57 -2.18 8.36
C CYS A 176 -1.61 -3.35 8.14
N LEU A 177 -0.45 -3.06 7.55
CA LEU A 177 0.67 -4.00 7.48
C LEU A 177 1.84 -3.40 8.24
N GLU A 178 2.24 -4.02 9.34
CA GLU A 178 3.35 -3.54 10.16
C GLU A 178 4.14 -4.72 10.74
N PHE A 179 5.40 -4.49 11.10
CA PHE A 179 6.17 -5.45 11.87
C PHE A 179 5.54 -5.61 13.26
N SER A 180 5.25 -6.85 13.63
CA SER A 180 4.74 -7.21 14.96
C SER A 180 5.70 -8.18 15.64
N LYS A 181 5.52 -8.41 16.94
CA LYS A 181 6.33 -9.35 17.70
C LYS A 181 6.15 -10.76 17.18
N VAL A 182 7.26 -11.49 17.08
CA VAL A 182 7.24 -12.88 16.65
C VAL A 182 6.75 -13.75 17.80
N SER A 183 5.54 -14.27 17.71
CA SER A 183 4.89 -15.08 18.76
C SER A 183 5.52 -16.47 18.94
N ASN A 184 6.28 -16.96 17.96
CA ASN A 184 7.00 -18.23 18.07
C ASN A 184 8.37 -18.03 18.77
N PRO A 185 8.62 -18.67 19.93
CA PRO A 185 9.86 -18.48 20.70
C PRO A 185 11.15 -18.83 19.94
N LEU A 186 11.08 -19.78 19.00
CA LEU A 186 12.23 -20.20 18.20
C LEU A 186 12.56 -19.15 17.14
N LEU A 187 11.54 -18.62 16.46
CA LEU A 187 11.73 -17.54 15.49
C LEU A 187 12.07 -16.22 16.17
N SER A 188 11.56 -15.93 17.38
CA SER A 188 11.97 -14.75 18.15
C SER A 188 13.46 -14.78 18.46
N ARG A 189 14.00 -15.93 18.90
CA ARG A 189 15.45 -16.07 19.14
C ARG A 189 16.28 -15.95 17.86
N LEU A 190 15.78 -16.49 16.75
CA LEU A 190 16.44 -16.37 15.45
C LEU A 190 16.41 -14.93 14.94
N TYR A 191 15.28 -14.23 15.12
CA TYR A 191 15.10 -12.82 14.80
C TYR A 191 15.98 -11.95 15.68
N ASP A 192 16.02 -12.19 16.99
CA ASP A 192 16.90 -11.46 17.92
C ASP A 192 18.36 -11.66 17.52
N ALA A 193 18.80 -12.90 17.27
CA ALA A 193 20.16 -13.19 16.84
C ALA A 193 20.50 -12.53 15.49
N TYR A 194 19.59 -12.61 14.52
CA TYR A 194 19.71 -11.93 13.24
C TYR A 194 19.78 -10.42 13.41
N SER A 195 18.89 -9.82 14.20
CA SER A 195 18.86 -8.40 14.49
C SER A 195 20.14 -7.95 15.19
N PHE A 196 20.61 -8.64 16.23
CA PHE A 196 21.82 -8.27 16.96
C PHE A 196 23.10 -8.42 16.14
N GLN A 197 23.16 -9.34 15.17
CA GLN A 197 24.35 -9.55 14.35
C GLN A 197 24.34 -8.73 13.06
N MET A 198 23.18 -8.59 12.42
CA MET A 198 23.08 -7.92 11.12
C MET A 198 22.83 -6.42 11.25
N ILE A 199 22.03 -5.95 12.21
CA ILE A 199 21.69 -4.51 12.31
C ILE A 199 22.92 -3.65 12.57
N PRO A 200 23.87 -4.06 13.44
CA PRO A 200 25.10 -3.30 13.62
C PRO A 200 25.97 -3.23 12.37
N VAL A 201 26.13 -4.38 11.69
CA VAL A 201 26.95 -4.49 10.48
C VAL A 201 26.32 -3.74 9.31
N LEU A 202 24.99 -3.78 9.17
CA LEU A 202 24.25 -3.02 8.16
C LEU A 202 24.30 -1.52 8.44
N GLY A 203 24.20 -1.10 9.70
CA GLY A 203 24.35 0.30 10.11
C GLY A 203 25.73 0.87 9.78
N GLU A 204 26.77 0.05 9.92
CA GLU A 204 28.16 0.39 9.61
C GLU A 204 28.45 0.39 8.10
N VAL A 205 27.93 -0.59 7.35
CA VAL A 205 28.18 -0.76 5.90
C VAL A 205 27.34 0.19 5.03
N ILE A 206 26.10 0.51 5.41
CA ILE A 206 25.15 1.18 4.50
C ILE A 206 25.20 2.71 4.56
N ALA A 207 25.56 3.35 5.68
CA ALA A 207 25.57 4.83 5.69
C ALA A 207 26.26 5.56 6.86
N GLY A 208 26.83 4.89 7.86
CA GLY A 208 27.20 5.58 9.10
C GLY A 208 25.98 6.16 9.83
N ASP A 209 24.78 5.59 9.62
CA ASP A 209 23.50 6.05 10.15
C ASP A 209 22.93 5.04 11.16
N TRP A 210 23.74 4.70 12.16
CA TRP A 210 23.40 3.80 13.26
C TRP A 210 22.08 4.18 13.95
N LYS A 211 21.81 5.49 14.08
CA LYS A 211 20.63 6.01 14.78
C LYS A 211 19.31 5.62 14.10
N SER A 212 19.24 5.66 12.77
CA SER A 212 18.05 5.25 12.02
C SER A 212 17.74 3.76 12.22
N TYR A 213 18.77 2.90 12.27
CA TYR A 213 18.61 1.47 12.53
C TYR A 213 18.21 1.17 13.97
N GLN A 214 18.81 1.85 14.95
CA GLN A 214 18.43 1.70 16.36
C GLN A 214 16.98 2.12 16.58
N TYR A 215 16.55 3.24 16.01
CA TYR A 215 15.17 3.71 16.07
C TYR A 215 14.19 2.71 15.47
N LEU A 216 14.54 2.07 14.34
CA LEU A 216 13.71 1.02 13.74
C LEU A 216 13.47 -0.15 14.72
N VAL A 217 14.53 -0.67 15.36
CA VAL A 217 14.40 -1.78 16.32
C VAL A 217 13.56 -1.38 17.53
N GLU A 218 13.79 -0.18 18.06
CA GLU A 218 13.05 0.33 19.20
C GLU A 218 11.56 0.53 18.89
N SER A 219 11.24 1.06 17.70
CA SER A 219 9.84 1.24 17.28
C SER A 219 9.10 -0.09 17.10
N ILE A 220 9.75 -1.12 16.53
CA ILE A 220 9.17 -2.47 16.42
C ILE A 220 8.82 -3.04 17.80
N ARG A 221 9.68 -2.84 18.81
CA ARG A 221 9.45 -3.33 20.18
C ARG A 221 8.34 -2.59 20.93
N LYS A 222 8.15 -1.31 20.61
CA LYS A 222 7.11 -0.45 21.22
C LYS A 222 5.73 -0.66 20.60
N PHE A 223 5.65 -1.23 19.40
CA PHE A 223 4.38 -1.46 18.72
C PHE A 223 3.54 -2.51 19.50
N PRO A 224 2.24 -2.27 19.73
CA PRO A 224 1.39 -3.15 20.52
C PRO A 224 1.19 -4.51 19.84
N ASP A 225 0.94 -5.53 20.67
CA ASP A 225 0.69 -6.90 20.21
C ASP A 225 -0.63 -6.96 19.42
N GLN A 226 -0.63 -7.70 18.31
CA GLN A 226 -1.80 -7.91 17.42
C GLN A 226 -2.41 -9.29 17.61
#